data_AF-M5SFI9-F1
#
_entry.id   AF-M5SFI9-F1
#
_cell.length_a   1.000
_cell.length_b   1.000
_cell.length_c   1.000
_cell.angle_alpha   90.00
_cell.angle_beta   90.00
_cell.angle_gamma   90.00
#
_symmetry.space_group_name_H-M   'P 1'
#
loop_
_entity.id
_entity.type
_entity.pdbx_description
1 polymer ?
#
loop_
_entity_poly.entity_id
_entity_poly.type
_entity_poly.pdbx_seq_one_letter_code
_entity_poly.pdbx_strand_id
1 'polypeptide(L)'
;MEWLALSIGIGLVVSLIFTEAFGLSVGGMIVPGYLALAFDQPATIIATIVAALVTAWVVYQIDRWAILFGRRRVVLTMVVGFAIAAVLRSMVELTFPSMPVGVAVEAGTSAASMMMAGTTVIGFVIPGLVALWIARSGVVQTLSPLVIATSLVYLVLVTAGVETLV
;
A
#
# COMPACT_ATOMS: atom_id res chain seq x y z
N MET A 1 12.76 3.84 14.00
CA MET A 1 13.46 3.16 12.87
C MET A 1 13.39 1.63 13.02
N GLU A 2 13.53 1.08 14.22
CA GLU A 2 13.49 -0.38 14.45
C GLU A 2 12.10 -1.01 14.19
N TRP A 3 11.02 -0.31 14.55
CA TRP A 3 9.65 -0.79 14.34
C TRP A 3 9.23 -0.96 12.87
N LEU A 4 9.75 -0.09 11.99
CA LEU A 4 9.53 -0.22 10.54
C LEU A 4 10.21 -1.50 10.01
N ALA A 5 11.47 -1.72 10.39
CA ALA A 5 12.22 -2.90 9.98
C ALA A 5 11.58 -4.19 10.53
N LEU A 6 11.10 -4.16 11.78
CA LEU A 6 10.42 -5.28 12.41
C LEU A 6 9.10 -5.60 11.70
N SER A 7 8.29 -4.59 11.40
CA SER A 7 7.03 -4.78 10.65
C SER A 7 7.26 -5.29 9.23
N ILE A 8 8.23 -4.74 8.50
CA ILE A 8 8.60 -5.24 7.17
C ILE A 8 9.11 -6.68 7.27
N GLY A 9 9.94 -7.00 8.26
CA GLY A 9 10.45 -8.35 8.50
C GLY A 9 9.33 -9.36 8.75
N ILE A 10 8.39 -9.04 9.64
CA ILE A 10 7.22 -9.90 9.92
C ILE A 10 6.33 -10.00 8.68
N GLY A 11 6.08 -8.89 7.98
CA GLY A 11 5.32 -8.86 6.74
C GLY A 11 5.93 -9.72 5.63
N LEU A 12 7.26 -9.74 5.51
CA LEU A 12 7.99 -10.62 4.59
C LEU A 12 7.81 -12.10 4.96
N VAL A 13 7.92 -12.45 6.24
CA VAL A 13 7.72 -13.83 6.70
C VAL A 13 6.28 -14.28 6.48
N VAL A 14 5.30 -13.45 6.86
CA VAL A 14 3.87 -13.76 6.67
C VAL A 14 3.51 -13.86 5.19
N SER A 15 3.98 -12.94 4.34
CA SER A 15 3.71 -13.00 2.90
C SER A 15 4.31 -14.26 2.26
N LEU A 16 5.48 -14.72 2.74
CA LEU A 16 6.08 -15.97 2.29
C LEU A 16 5.23 -17.18 2.71
N ILE A 17 4.81 -17.24 3.97
CA ILE A 17 3.93 -18.31 4.48
C ILE A 17 2.63 -18.35 3.67
N PHE A 18 2.02 -17.20 3.37
CA PHE A 18 0.80 -17.15 2.55
C PHE A 18 1.04 -17.60 1.12
N THR A 19 2.15 -17.20 0.53
CA THR A 19 2.50 -17.59 -0.84
C THR A 19 2.75 -19.10 -0.92
N GLU A 20 3.41 -19.69 0.07
CA GLU A 20 3.69 -21.12 0.12
C GLU A 20 2.45 -21.94 0.48
N ALA A 21 1.68 -21.52 1.49
CA ALA A 21 0.53 -22.28 1.97
C ALA A 21 -0.67 -22.25 1.02
N PHE A 22 -0.91 -21.12 0.35
CA PHE A 22 -2.09 -20.92 -0.50
C PHE A 22 -1.76 -20.81 -1.99
N GLY A 23 -0.48 -20.68 -2.37
CA GLY A 23 -0.09 -20.43 -3.77
C GLY A 23 -0.54 -19.06 -4.30
N LEU A 24 -1.04 -18.18 -3.43
CA LEU A 24 -1.57 -16.86 -3.78
C LEU A 24 -0.54 -15.77 -3.51
N SER A 25 -0.36 -14.86 -4.47
CA SER A 25 0.54 -13.73 -4.28
C SER A 25 -0.12 -12.55 -3.57
N VAL A 26 0.53 -12.08 -2.51
CA VAL A 26 0.00 -11.10 -1.55
C VAL A 26 0.26 -9.64 -2.00
N GLY A 27 0.09 -9.32 -3.28
CA GLY A 27 0.25 -7.93 -3.75
C GLY A 27 1.68 -7.37 -3.65
N GLY A 28 2.67 -8.19 -3.30
CA GLY A 28 4.08 -7.86 -3.11
C GLY A 28 4.57 -8.19 -1.71
N MET A 29 5.74 -8.82 -1.61
CA MET A 29 6.28 -9.35 -0.34
C MET A 29 6.33 -8.32 0.80
N ILE A 30 6.61 -7.07 0.46
CA ILE A 30 6.80 -5.97 1.43
C ILE A 30 5.46 -5.31 1.83
N VAL A 31 4.43 -5.43 0.99
CA VAL A 31 3.17 -4.67 1.11
C VAL A 31 2.38 -4.96 2.39
N PRO A 32 2.14 -6.22 2.83
CA PRO A 32 1.33 -6.46 4.02
C PRO A 32 1.96 -5.89 5.31
N GLY A 33 3.29 -5.85 5.41
CA GLY A 33 3.98 -5.20 6.52
C GLY A 33 3.76 -3.69 6.55
N TYR A 34 3.85 -3.02 5.40
CA TYR A 34 3.58 -1.59 5.32
C TYR A 34 2.11 -1.24 5.56
N LEU A 35 1.17 -2.02 5.03
CA LEU A 35 -0.25 -1.79 5.28
C LEU A 35 -0.63 -2.04 6.74
N ALA A 36 0.03 -2.98 7.42
CA ALA A 36 -0.22 -3.25 8.84
C ALA A 36 0.12 -2.04 9.72
N LEU A 37 1.15 -1.27 9.37
CA LEU A 37 1.48 -0.04 10.10
C LEU A 37 0.47 1.09 9.93
N ALA A 38 -0.35 1.03 8.88
CA ALA A 38 -1.39 2.00 8.62
C ALA A 38 -2.79 1.45 8.93
N PHE A 39 -2.87 0.35 9.67
CA PHE A 39 -4.14 -0.30 10.00
C PHE A 39 -5.05 0.59 10.85
N ASP A 40 -4.47 1.44 11.69
CA ASP A 40 -5.19 2.45 12.48
C ASP A 40 -5.81 3.57 11.62
N GLN A 41 -5.41 3.67 10.35
CA GLN A 41 -5.86 4.70 9.39
C GLN A 41 -6.54 4.03 8.18
N PRO A 42 -7.81 3.61 8.29
CA PRO A 42 -8.48 2.86 7.23
C PRO A 42 -8.60 3.65 5.91
N ALA A 43 -8.69 4.98 5.99
CA ALA A 43 -8.70 5.85 4.82
C ALA A 43 -7.40 5.75 3.99
N THR A 44 -6.25 5.55 4.64
CA THR A 44 -4.94 5.39 3.99
C THR A 44 -4.88 4.07 3.23
N ILE A 45 -5.39 2.99 3.84
CA ILE A 45 -5.46 1.67 3.20
C ILE A 45 -6.38 1.72 1.98
N ILE A 46 -7.57 2.31 2.13
CA ILE A 46 -8.53 2.45 1.03
C ILE A 46 -7.92 3.28 -0.10
N ALA A 47 -7.30 4.42 0.20
CA ALA A 47 -6.64 5.27 -0.80
C ALA A 47 -5.54 4.51 -1.54
N THR A 48 -4.74 3.70 -0.84
CA THR A 48 -3.68 2.88 -1.44
C THR A 48 -4.23 1.78 -2.34
N ILE A 49 -5.31 1.10 -1.94
CA ILE A 49 -5.99 0.09 -2.76
C ILE A 49 -6.62 0.73 -4.00
N VAL A 50 -7.28 1.88 -3.85
CA VAL A 50 -7.83 2.65 -4.98
C VAL A 50 -6.73 3.07 -5.94
N ALA A 51 -5.61 3.61 -5.43
CA ALA A 51 -4.45 3.94 -6.25
C ALA A 51 -3.93 2.72 -7.03
N ALA A 52 -3.85 1.55 -6.39
CA ALA A 52 -3.41 0.31 -7.04
C ALA A 52 -4.39 -0.15 -8.13
N LEU A 53 -5.71 -0.04 -7.89
CA LEU A 53 -6.74 -0.39 -8.88
C LEU A 53 -6.72 0.55 -10.08
N VAL A 54 -6.62 1.86 -9.84
CA VAL A 54 -6.48 2.87 -10.90
C VAL A 54 -5.20 2.61 -11.70
N THR A 55 -4.10 2.29 -11.02
CA THR A 55 -2.83 1.91 -11.66
C THR A 55 -2.99 0.69 -12.55
N ALA A 56 -3.59 -0.38 -12.04
CA ALA A 56 -3.83 -1.60 -12.81
C ALA A 56 -4.71 -1.32 -14.04
N TRP A 57 -5.73 -0.49 -13.88
CA TRP A 57 -6.62 -0.09 -14.96
C TRP A 57 -5.89 0.72 -16.04
N VAL A 58 -5.11 1.75 -15.66
CA VAL A 58 -4.34 2.56 -16.60
C VAL A 58 -3.33 1.70 -17.36
N VAL A 59 -2.61 0.81 -16.68
CA VAL A 59 -1.64 -0.09 -17.32
C VAL A 59 -2.33 -1.05 -18.29
N TYR A 60 -3.50 -1.58 -17.93
CA TYR A 60 -4.31 -2.42 -18.82
C TYR A 60 -4.76 -1.66 -20.08
N GLN A 61 -5.10 -0.38 -19.96
CA GLN A 61 -5.42 0.46 -21.12
C GLN A 61 -4.19 0.70 -22.01
N ILE A 62 -3.01 0.89 -21.42
CA ILE A 62 -1.75 1.04 -22.15
C ILE A 62 -1.37 -0.25 -22.88
N ASP A 63 -1.59 -1.42 -22.27
CA ASP A 63 -1.30 -2.74 -22.85
C ASP A 63 -2.09 -3.02 -24.15
N ARG A 64 -3.24 -2.37 -24.33
CA ARG A 64 -4.02 -2.44 -25.58
C ARG A 64 -3.36 -1.71 -26.75
N TRP A 65 -2.52 -0.71 -26.48
CA TRP A 65 -1.93 0.17 -27.49
C TRP A 65 -0.44 -0.11 -27.68
N ALA A 66 0.22 -0.54 -26.61
CA ALA A 66 1.63 -0.89 -26.60
C ALA A 66 1.77 -2.35 -26.13
N ILE A 67 2.51 -3.13 -26.90
CA ILE A 67 2.88 -4.53 -26.63
C ILE A 67 3.85 -4.55 -25.42
N LEU A 68 3.33 -4.65 -24.19
CA LEU A 68 4.13 -4.65 -22.95
C LEU A 68 4.42 -6.07 -22.46
N PHE A 69 5.62 -6.57 -22.79
CA PHE A 69 6.05 -7.91 -22.38
C PHE A 69 7.26 -7.89 -21.44
N GLY A 70 7.31 -8.87 -20.53
CA GLY A 70 8.43 -9.14 -19.63
C GLY A 70 8.77 -7.98 -18.69
N ARG A 71 10.05 -7.59 -18.68
CA ARG A 71 10.60 -6.54 -17.78
C ARG A 71 9.97 -5.17 -18.00
N ARG A 72 9.57 -4.85 -19.25
CA ARG A 72 8.98 -3.54 -19.59
C ARG A 72 7.66 -3.33 -18.88
N ARG A 73 6.82 -4.38 -18.81
CA ARG A 73 5.54 -4.35 -18.08
C ARG A 73 5.74 -4.09 -16.59
N VAL A 74 6.74 -4.71 -15.98
CA VAL A 74 7.05 -4.53 -14.55
C VAL A 74 7.42 -3.08 -14.24
N VAL A 75 8.41 -2.55 -14.95
CA VAL A 75 8.90 -1.18 -14.71
C VAL A 75 7.80 -0.16 -14.99
N LEU A 76 7.05 -0.31 -16.08
CA LEU A 76 5.98 0.62 -16.41
C LEU A 76 4.86 0.60 -15.37
N THR A 77 4.50 -0.57 -14.84
CA THR A 77 3.48 -0.66 -13.78
C THR A 77 3.94 0.05 -12.50
N MET A 78 5.21 -0.08 -12.14
CA MET A 78 5.78 0.65 -10.99
C MET A 78 5.80 2.16 -11.21
N VAL A 79 6.23 2.62 -12.40
CA VAL A 79 6.31 4.06 -12.72
C VAL A 79 4.91 4.69 -12.78
N VAL A 80 3.95 4.01 -13.43
CA VAL A 80 2.56 4.48 -13.48
C VAL A 80 1.93 4.49 -12.09
N GLY A 81 2.21 3.47 -11.27
CA GLY A 81 1.76 3.43 -9.87
C GLY A 81 2.30 4.56 -9.03
N PHE A 82 3.59 4.86 -9.18
CA PHE A 82 4.22 6.02 -8.56
C PHE A 82 3.57 7.34 -9.00
N ALA A 83 3.35 7.51 -10.31
CA ALA A 83 2.74 8.72 -10.85
C ALA A 83 1.30 8.91 -10.35
N ILE A 84 0.49 7.85 -10.35
CA ILE A 84 -0.89 7.89 -9.85
C ILE A 84 -0.93 8.18 -8.35
N ALA A 85 -0.05 7.56 -7.57
CA ALA A 85 0.07 7.86 -6.13
C ALA A 85 0.41 9.33 -5.89
N ALA A 86 1.33 9.90 -6.67
CA ALA A 86 1.71 11.31 -6.59
C ALA A 86 0.57 12.26 -7.00
N VAL A 87 -0.16 11.94 -8.07
CA VAL A 87 -1.32 12.72 -8.52
C VAL A 87 -2.47 12.63 -7.52
N LEU A 88 -2.77 11.44 -6.99
CA LEU A 88 -3.81 11.29 -5.98
C LEU A 88 -3.50 12.10 -4.73
N ARG A 89 -2.24 12.08 -4.29
CA ARG A 89 -1.77 12.92 -3.18
C ARG A 89 -2.03 14.40 -3.44
N SER A 90 -1.58 14.94 -4.58
CA SER A 90 -1.78 16.36 -4.89
C SER A 90 -3.25 16.74 -5.08
N MET A 91 -4.08 15.84 -5.62
CA MET A 91 -5.53 16.05 -5.73
C MET A 91 -6.21 16.13 -4.36
N VAL A 92 -5.82 15.29 -3.40
CA VAL A 92 -6.37 15.35 -2.03
C VAL A 92 -5.93 16.64 -1.33
N GLU A 93 -4.67 17.06 -1.50
CA GLU A 93 -4.16 18.34 -0.96
C GLU A 93 -4.95 19.55 -1.51
N LEU A 94 -5.27 19.54 -2.81
CA LEU A 94 -6.03 20.62 -3.45
C LEU A 94 -7.52 20.64 -3.08
N THR A 95 -8.12 19.45 -2.89
CA THR A 95 -9.55 19.33 -2.57
C THR A 95 -9.82 19.60 -1.09
N PHE A 96 -8.87 19.27 -0.21
CA PHE A 96 -8.99 19.44 1.23
C PHE A 96 -7.76 20.18 1.78
N PRO A 97 -7.66 21.51 1.60
CA PRO A 97 -6.50 22.31 2.02
C PRO A 97 -6.25 22.31 3.55
N SER A 98 -7.20 21.79 4.34
CA SER A 98 -7.10 21.59 5.79
C SER A 98 -6.60 20.20 6.19
N MET A 99 -6.27 19.31 5.25
CA MET A 99 -5.68 18.00 5.50
C MET A 99 -4.25 17.95 4.96
N PRO A 100 -3.22 17.89 5.82
CA PRO A 100 -1.84 17.71 5.38
C PRO A 100 -1.65 16.27 4.92
N VAL A 101 -1.69 16.08 3.61
CA VAL A 101 -1.48 14.79 2.94
C VAL A 101 0.03 14.61 2.73
N GLY A 102 0.78 14.39 3.83
CA GLY A 102 2.05 13.66 3.79
C GLY A 102 3.34 14.40 4.15
N VAL A 103 4.27 13.59 4.66
CA VAL A 103 5.51 13.94 5.37
C VAL A 103 5.22 14.72 6.65
N ALA A 104 5.04 13.95 7.74
CA ALA A 104 5.30 14.44 9.09
C ALA A 104 6.79 14.86 9.19
N VAL A 105 7.06 16.08 8.74
CA VAL A 105 8.14 16.94 9.23
C VAL A 105 7.46 18.27 9.49
N GLU A 106 6.81 18.38 10.65
CA GLU A 106 7.06 19.45 11.60
C GLU A 106 6.13 19.30 12.81
N ALA A 107 6.76 19.45 13.98
CA ALA A 107 6.15 19.41 15.28
C ALA A 107 5.11 20.54 15.45
N GLY A 108 3.91 20.23 15.98
CA GLY A 108 2.98 21.28 16.42
C GLY A 108 1.49 20.92 16.44
N THR A 109 1.02 20.41 17.59
CA THR A 109 -0.27 20.70 18.24
C THR A 109 -1.53 20.96 17.40
N SER A 110 -2.43 19.96 17.28
CA SER A 110 -3.85 20.07 17.65
C SER A 110 -4.58 18.72 17.48
N ALA A 111 -5.42 18.34 18.45
CA ALA A 111 -6.09 17.04 18.52
C ALA A 111 -7.04 16.71 17.34
N ALA A 112 -7.34 17.67 16.46
CA ALA A 112 -8.14 17.48 15.25
C ALA A 112 -7.31 16.94 14.06
N SER A 113 -5.98 17.18 14.02
CA SER A 113 -5.10 16.64 12.97
C SER A 113 -4.77 15.16 13.16
N MET A 114 -4.94 14.64 14.38
CA MET A 114 -4.68 13.23 14.73
C MET A 114 -5.70 12.27 14.11
N MET A 115 -6.94 12.72 13.90
CA MET A 115 -8.02 11.91 13.35
C MET A 115 -8.13 11.98 11.81
N MET A 116 -7.47 12.98 11.19
CA MET A 116 -7.57 13.28 9.75
C MET A 116 -6.21 13.18 9.01
N ALA A 117 -5.15 12.68 9.67
CA ALA A 117 -3.87 12.32 9.04
C ALA A 117 -3.95 11.07 8.14
N GLY A 118 -5.13 10.45 8.05
CA GLY A 118 -5.39 9.16 7.41
C GLY A 118 -5.57 9.18 5.90
N THR A 119 -5.10 10.19 5.17
CA THR A 119 -5.21 10.22 3.70
C THR A 119 -3.85 10.28 3.05
N THR A 120 -2.86 9.54 3.54
CA THR A 120 -1.54 9.49 2.90
C THR A 120 -1.36 8.18 2.17
N VAL A 121 -1.05 8.22 0.87
CA VAL A 121 -0.71 6.99 0.14
C VAL A 121 0.59 6.45 0.71
N ILE A 122 0.55 5.24 1.27
CA ILE A 122 1.72 4.62 1.90
C ILE A 122 2.71 4.32 0.79
N GLY A 123 3.84 5.04 0.76
CA GLY A 123 4.94 4.81 -0.17
C GLY A 123 4.53 4.82 -1.65
N PHE A 124 5.07 5.74 -2.43
CA PHE A 124 4.71 5.86 -3.86
C PHE A 124 4.89 4.57 -4.69
N VAL A 125 5.69 3.61 -4.21
CA VAL A 125 5.96 2.33 -4.90
C VAL A 125 4.90 1.25 -4.59
N ILE A 126 4.24 1.29 -3.44
CA ILE A 126 3.32 0.21 -2.99
C ILE A 126 2.12 0.05 -3.93
N PRO A 127 1.41 1.12 -4.35
CA PRO A 127 0.33 0.99 -5.32
C PRO A 127 0.77 0.31 -6.63
N GLY A 128 1.98 0.61 -7.10
CA GLY A 128 2.57 -0.01 -8.29
C GLY A 128 2.88 -1.50 -8.10
N LEU A 129 3.34 -1.90 -6.92
CA LEU A 129 3.55 -3.31 -6.58
C LEU A 129 2.23 -4.08 -6.57
N VAL A 130 1.22 -3.56 -5.88
CA VAL A 130 -0.09 -4.21 -5.79
C VAL A 130 -0.75 -4.30 -7.17
N ALA A 131 -0.68 -3.23 -7.97
CA ALA A 131 -1.18 -3.22 -9.34
C ALA A 131 -0.52 -4.28 -10.23
N LEU A 132 0.79 -4.49 -10.08
CA LEU A 132 1.53 -5.50 -10.83
C LEU A 132 1.00 -6.91 -10.58
N TRP A 133 0.64 -7.21 -9.33
CA TRP A 133 0.08 -8.52 -8.95
C TRP A 133 -1.37 -8.66 -9.34
N ILE A 134 -2.18 -7.60 -9.21
CA ILE A 134 -3.55 -7.57 -9.74
C ILE A 134 -3.56 -7.94 -11.22
N ALA A 135 -2.61 -7.42 -11.98
CA ALA A 135 -2.51 -7.67 -13.42
C ALA A 135 -2.12 -9.13 -13.78
N ARG A 136 -1.64 -9.93 -12.81
CA ARG A 136 -1.25 -11.34 -13.00
C ARG A 136 -2.25 -12.31 -12.38
N SER A 137 -2.62 -12.08 -11.13
CA SER A 137 -3.44 -13.00 -10.34
C SER A 137 -4.93 -12.65 -10.38
N GLY A 138 -5.28 -11.43 -10.81
CA GLY A 138 -6.63 -10.89 -10.72
C GLY A 138 -6.85 -10.07 -9.44
N VAL A 139 -7.90 -9.25 -9.46
CA VAL A 139 -8.21 -8.30 -8.37
C VAL A 139 -8.55 -9.07 -7.09
N VAL A 140 -9.47 -10.02 -7.17
CA VAL A 140 -9.97 -10.76 -5.99
C VAL A 140 -8.87 -11.60 -5.38
N GLN A 141 -8.10 -12.33 -6.21
CA GLN A 141 -7.02 -13.20 -5.77
C GLN A 141 -5.82 -12.45 -5.19
N THR A 142 -5.66 -11.16 -5.50
CA THR A 142 -4.60 -10.33 -4.93
C THR A 142 -5.06 -9.63 -3.66
N LEU A 143 -6.26 -9.04 -3.67
CA LEU A 143 -6.76 -8.26 -2.53
C LEU A 143 -7.20 -9.14 -1.35
N SER A 144 -7.77 -10.32 -1.59
CA SER A 144 -8.20 -11.19 -0.49
C SER A 144 -7.04 -11.67 0.39
N PRO A 145 -5.94 -12.27 -0.13
CA PRO A 145 -4.81 -12.63 0.72
C PRO A 145 -4.09 -11.39 1.25
N LEU A 146 -4.09 -10.26 0.51
CA LEU A 146 -3.46 -9.03 0.98
C LEU A 146 -4.11 -8.51 2.27
N VAL A 147 -5.45 -8.45 2.31
CA VAL A 147 -6.18 -8.00 3.49
C VAL A 147 -5.98 -8.97 4.65
N ILE A 148 -6.05 -10.28 4.41
CA ILE A 148 -5.86 -11.30 5.44
C ILE A 148 -4.43 -11.24 6.01
N ALA A 149 -3.42 -11.20 5.13
CA ALA A 149 -2.02 -11.13 5.55
C ALA A 149 -1.72 -9.83 6.30
N THR A 150 -2.25 -8.70 5.82
CA THR A 150 -2.12 -7.40 6.51
C THR A 150 -2.73 -7.47 7.92
N SER A 151 -3.95 -8.00 8.05
CA SER A 151 -4.61 -8.17 9.35
C SER A 151 -3.84 -9.11 10.27
N LEU A 152 -3.25 -10.18 9.73
CA LEU A 152 -2.44 -11.11 10.51
C LEU A 152 -1.14 -10.45 10.99
N VAL A 153 -0.45 -9.72 10.12
CA VAL A 153 0.77 -8.98 10.50
C VAL A 153 0.45 -7.96 11.59
N TYR A 154 -0.65 -7.22 11.45
CA TYR A 154 -1.09 -6.27 12.47
C TYR A 154 -1.33 -6.96 13.81
N LEU A 155 -2.09 -8.07 13.85
CA LEU A 155 -2.31 -8.82 15.09
C LEU A 155 -1.00 -9.32 15.71
N VAL A 156 -0.02 -9.74 14.92
CA VAL A 156 1.29 -10.13 15.43
C VAL A 156 2.01 -8.92 16.06
N LEU A 157 1.97 -7.74 15.43
CA LEU A 157 2.54 -6.51 15.97
C LEU A 157 1.88 -6.08 17.30
N VAL A 158 0.55 -6.15 17.37
CA VAL A 158 -0.23 -5.93 18.60
C VAL A 158 0.27 -6.84 19.71
N THR A 159 0.35 -8.16 19.45
CA THR A 159 0.79 -9.14 20.45
C THR A 159 2.25 -8.98 20.86
N ALA A 160 3.09 -8.47 19.97
CA ALA A 160 4.49 -8.15 20.26
C ALA A 160 4.66 -6.85 21.08
N GLY A 161 3.56 -6.14 21.42
CA GLY A 161 3.59 -4.94 22.24
C GLY A 161 4.10 -3.69 21.51
N VAL A 162 4.08 -3.71 20.17
CA VAL A 162 4.65 -2.65 19.33
C VAL A 162 3.76 -1.39 19.28
N GLU A 163 2.49 -1.51 19.62
CA GLU A 163 1.50 -0.43 19.48
C GLU A 163 1.31 0.45 20.71
N THR A 164 1.92 0.16 21.86
CA THR A 164 1.74 1.02 23.05
C THR A 164 2.46 2.38 22.96
N LEU A 165 3.06 2.76 21.83
CA LEU A 165 3.90 3.97 21.68
C LEU A 165 3.76 4.69 20.31
N VAL A 166 2.62 4.61 19.63
CA VAL A 166 2.25 5.51 18.52
C VAL A 166 0.94 6.20 18.86
#